data_AF-A0AAV6ALG2-F1
#
_entry.id   AF-A0AAV6ALG2-F1
#
_cell.length_a   1.000
_cell.length_b   1.000
_cell.length_c   1.000
_cell.angle_alpha   90.00
_cell.angle_beta   90.00
_cell.angle_gamma   90.00
#
_symmetry.space_group_name_H-M   'P 1'
#
loop_
_entity.id
_entity.type
_entity.pdbx_description
1 polymer ?
#
loop_
_entity_poly.entity_id
_entity_poly.type
_entity_poly.pdbx_seq_one_letter_code
_entity_poly.pdbx_strand_id
1 'polypeptide(L)'
;MVALKAQDADRVVAAPPASVTFYLVYGQDAGLVAERSARLAAALSDSADPFSLIRLDAATLTADPSRLADEAYAVSMFGGRRAIVVRDVGGRTLLADILAPLLRKPP
;
A
#
# COMPACT_ATOMS: atom_id res chain seq x y z
N MET A 1 -5.09 9.60 -11.44
CA MET A 1 -5.77 8.45 -10.80
C MET A 1 -6.50 7.67 -11.89
N VAL A 2 -6.24 6.37 -12.05
CA VAL A 2 -6.94 5.51 -13.01
C VAL A 2 -7.81 4.54 -12.22
N ALA A 3 -9.11 4.54 -12.47
CA ALA A 3 -10.02 3.57 -11.89
C ALA A 3 -10.06 2.33 -12.79
N LEU A 4 -9.75 1.16 -12.23
CA LEU A 4 -9.83 -0.12 -12.93
C LEU A 4 -11.27 -0.65 -12.86
N LYS A 5 -11.72 -1.29 -13.94
CA LYS A 5 -12.97 -2.06 -13.89
C LYS A 5 -12.75 -3.31 -13.02
N ALA A 6 -13.81 -3.76 -12.35
CA ALA A 6 -13.73 -4.92 -11.45
C ALA A 6 -13.17 -6.19 -12.12
N GLN A 7 -13.47 -6.38 -13.41
CA GLN A 7 -12.98 -7.49 -14.24
C GLN A 7 -11.46 -7.43 -14.54
N ASP A 8 -10.88 -6.23 -14.56
CA ASP A 8 -9.45 -6.03 -14.85
C ASP A 8 -8.62 -6.06 -13.55
N ALA A 9 -9.28 -5.98 -12.39
CA ALA A 9 -8.63 -5.88 -11.09
C ALA A 9 -7.79 -7.13 -10.79
N ASP A 10 -8.30 -8.33 -11.06
CA ASP A 10 -7.59 -9.57 -10.74
C ASP A 10 -6.33 -9.74 -11.59
N ARG A 11 -6.36 -9.30 -12.86
CA ARG A 11 -5.19 -9.28 -13.75
C ARG A 11 -4.11 -8.34 -13.23
N VAL A 12 -4.50 -7.14 -12.80
CA VAL A 12 -3.56 -6.14 -12.26
C VAL A 12 -2.99 -6.60 -10.91
N VAL A 13 -3.80 -7.21 -10.06
CA VAL A 13 -3.35 -7.77 -8.77
C VAL A 13 -2.33 -8.90 -8.99
N ALA A 14 -2.51 -9.73 -10.02
CA ALA A 14 -1.58 -10.81 -10.34
C ALA A 14 -0.25 -10.32 -10.95
N ALA A 15 -0.27 -9.22 -11.72
CA ALA A 15 0.92 -8.61 -12.30
C ALA A 15 0.87 -7.08 -12.17
N PRO A 16 1.19 -6.53 -10.99
CA PRO A 16 1.11 -5.09 -10.75
C PRO A 16 2.10 -4.32 -11.63
N PRO A 17 1.67 -3.26 -12.34
CA PRO A 17 2.57 -2.46 -13.18
C PRO A 17 3.70 -1.83 -12.38
N ALA A 18 4.93 -1.96 -12.86
CA ALA A 18 6.10 -1.42 -12.18
C ALA A 18 6.13 0.12 -12.10
N SER A 19 5.34 0.81 -12.92
CA SER A 19 5.21 2.28 -12.96
C SER A 19 4.20 2.84 -11.94
N VAL A 20 3.46 1.98 -11.24
CA VAL A 20 2.45 2.40 -10.26
C VAL A 20 3.01 2.22 -8.84
N THR A 21 3.13 3.34 -8.12
CA THR A 21 3.64 3.38 -6.74
C THR A 21 2.54 3.22 -5.69
N PHE A 22 1.32 3.70 -5.99
CA PHE A 22 0.21 3.71 -5.04
C PHE A 22 -0.99 2.92 -5.59
N TYR A 23 -1.55 2.07 -4.73
CA TYR A 23 -2.74 1.28 -5.02
C TYR A 23 -3.79 1.54 -3.95
N LEU A 24 -5.02 1.87 -4.38
CA LEU A 24 -6.18 1.98 -3.50
C LEU A 24 -7.14 0.82 -3.82
N VAL A 25 -7.28 -0.10 -2.88
CA VAL A 25 -8.26 -1.19 -2.96
C VAL A 25 -9.45 -0.81 -2.08
N TYR A 26 -10.62 -0.64 -2.70
CA TYR A 26 -11.84 -0.25 -2.00
C TYR A 26 -13.06 -0.94 -2.63
N GLY A 27 -14.12 -1.13 -1.85
CA GLY A 27 -15.33 -1.79 -2.30
C GLY A 27 -16.29 -2.08 -1.15
N GLN A 28 -17.50 -2.50 -1.48
CA GLN A 28 -18.52 -2.90 -0.49
C GLN A 28 -18.24 -4.29 0.11
N ASP A 29 -17.52 -5.14 -0.61
CA ASP A 29 -17.11 -6.47 -0.16
C ASP A 29 -15.74 -6.41 0.53
N ALA A 30 -15.76 -6.43 1.86
CA ALA A 30 -14.54 -6.40 2.67
C ALA A 30 -13.65 -7.64 2.47
N GLY A 31 -14.24 -8.80 2.16
CA GLY A 31 -13.50 -10.03 1.90
C GLY A 31 -12.67 -9.91 0.62
N LEU A 32 -13.31 -9.44 -0.45
CA LEU A 32 -12.65 -9.23 -1.74
C LEU A 32 -11.57 -8.14 -1.66
N VAL A 33 -11.82 -7.06 -0.91
CA VAL A 33 -10.83 -6.01 -0.65
C VAL A 33 -9.62 -6.58 0.09
N ALA A 34 -9.83 -7.37 1.14
CA ALA A 34 -8.75 -7.98 1.91
C ALA A 34 -7.94 -8.97 1.06
N GLU A 35 -8.60 -9.82 0.29
CA GLU A 35 -7.96 -10.82 -0.58
C GLU A 35 -7.09 -10.16 -1.66
N ARG A 36 -7.63 -9.16 -2.37
CA ARG A 36 -6.89 -8.44 -3.42
C ARG A 36 -5.72 -7.65 -2.85
N SER A 37 -5.90 -7.00 -1.70
CA SER A 37 -4.83 -6.28 -1.02
C SER A 37 -3.69 -7.23 -0.60
N ALA A 38 -4.03 -8.41 -0.09
CA ALA A 38 -3.04 -9.41 0.31
C ALA A 38 -2.26 -9.96 -0.90
N ARG A 39 -2.95 -10.27 -2.00
CA ARG A 39 -2.31 -10.74 -3.25
C ARG A 39 -1.41 -9.68 -3.86
N LEU A 40 -1.87 -8.43 -3.90
CA LEU A 40 -1.09 -7.31 -4.43
C LEU A 40 0.17 -7.05 -3.59
N ALA A 41 0.04 -7.12 -2.27
CA ALA A 41 1.18 -7.03 -1.36
C ALA A 41 2.19 -8.16 -1.61
N ALA A 42 1.72 -9.41 -1.73
CA ALA A 42 2.58 -10.56 -2.00
C ALA A 42 3.28 -10.46 -3.37
N ALA A 43 2.62 -9.91 -4.38
CA ALA A 43 3.20 -9.70 -5.72
C ALA A 43 4.24 -8.57 -5.76
N LEU A 44 4.17 -7.61 -4.84
CA LEU A 44 5.08 -6.46 -4.75
C LEU A 44 6.21 -6.65 -3.75
N SER A 45 6.05 -7.55 -2.78
CA SER A 45 7.07 -7.89 -1.78
C SER A 45 7.98 -9.01 -2.28
N ASP A 46 9.23 -9.01 -1.81
CA ASP A 46 10.17 -10.09 -2.06
C ASP A 46 10.13 -11.11 -0.91
N SER A 47 9.78 -12.37 -1.21
CA SER A 47 9.77 -13.44 -0.22
C SER A 47 11.13 -13.74 0.42
N ALA A 48 12.23 -13.38 -0.26
CA ALA A 48 13.58 -13.55 0.25
C ALA A 48 14.00 -12.47 1.25
N ASP A 49 13.31 -11.32 1.27
CA ASP A 49 13.57 -10.21 2.18
C ASP A 49 12.42 -10.04 3.19
N PRO A 50 12.64 -10.40 4.49
CA PRO A 50 11.64 -10.21 5.55
C PRO A 50 11.18 -8.75 5.74
N PHE A 51 11.96 -7.78 5.28
CA PHE A 51 11.68 -6.34 5.41
C PHE A 51 11.04 -5.74 4.16
N SER A 52 10.73 -6.56 3.15
CA SER A 52 10.09 -6.11 1.92
C SER A 52 8.59 -5.85 2.07
N LEU A 53 7.96 -6.29 3.17
CA LEU A 53 6.54 -6.06 3.44
C LEU A 53 6.31 -5.49 4.84
N ILE A 54 5.74 -4.29 4.90
CA ILE A 54 5.34 -3.63 6.15
C ILE A 54 3.83 -3.50 6.18
N ARG A 55 3.23 -3.84 7.33
CA ARG A 55 1.80 -3.69 7.58
C ARG A 55 1.59 -2.65 8.68
N LEU A 56 0.90 -1.57 8.35
CA LEU A 56 0.50 -0.54 9.27
C LEU A 56 -1.03 -0.52 9.36
N ASP A 57 -1.54 -0.10 10.50
CA ASP A 57 -2.96 0.18 10.67
C ASP A 57 -3.17 1.68 10.85
N ALA A 58 -4.41 2.11 10.62
CA ALA A 58 -4.78 3.51 10.75
C ALA A 58 -4.57 4.07 12.17
N ALA A 59 -4.68 3.23 13.21
CA ALA A 59 -4.47 3.65 14.59
C ALA A 59 -3.01 4.03 14.86
N THR A 60 -2.08 3.20 14.37
CA THR A 60 -0.64 3.42 14.42
C THR A 60 -0.27 4.72 13.71
N LEU A 61 -0.81 4.96 12.52
CA LEU A 61 -0.55 6.20 11.78
C LEU A 61 -1.18 7.43 12.44
N THR A 62 -2.29 7.26 13.17
CA THR A 62 -2.88 8.36 13.93
C THR A 62 -2.03 8.73 15.14
N ALA A 63 -1.42 7.73 15.79
CA ALA A 63 -0.54 7.93 16.93
C ALA A 63 0.85 8.48 16.52
N ASP A 64 1.37 8.01 15.39
CA ASP A 64 2.66 8.43 14.83
C ASP A 64 2.54 8.66 13.30
N PRO A 65 2.18 9.89 12.89
CA PRO A 65 2.03 10.25 11.49
C PRO A 65 3.32 10.16 10.66
N SER A 66 4.49 10.37 11.29
CA SER A 66 5.81 10.32 10.64
C SER A 66 6.15 8.93 10.11
N ARG A 67 5.67 7.89 10.81
CA ARG A 67 6.04 6.49 10.56
C ARG A 67 5.82 6.04 9.12
N LEU A 68 4.76 6.50 8.46
CA LEU A 68 4.52 6.12 7.06
C LEU A 68 5.61 6.68 6.13
N ALA A 69 6.01 7.92 6.35
CA ALA A 69 7.04 8.57 5.55
C ALA A 69 8.42 7.95 5.82
N ASP A 70 8.73 7.68 7.08
CA ASP A 70 9.99 7.03 7.47
C ASP A 70 10.15 5.69 6.77
N GLU A 71 9.11 4.87 6.74
CA GLU A 71 9.15 3.57 6.07
C GLU A 71 9.15 3.67 4.54
N ALA A 72 8.45 4.66 3.98
CA ALA A 72 8.37 4.86 2.52
C ALA A 72 9.71 5.34 1.93
N TYR A 73 10.45 6.16 2.67
CA TYR A 73 11.76 6.69 2.26
C TYR A 73 12.96 5.91 2.79
N ALA A 74 12.72 4.90 3.63
CA ALA A 74 13.78 4.04 4.13
C ALA A 74 14.48 3.31 2.98
N VAL A 75 15.80 3.48 2.91
CA VAL A 75 16.64 2.79 1.93
C VAL A 75 16.83 1.34 2.37
N SER A 76 16.45 0.38 1.52
CA SER A 76 16.74 -1.04 1.76
C SER A 76 18.23 -1.32 1.63
N MET A 77 18.83 -1.95 2.64
CA MET A 77 20.24 -2.35 2.62
C MET A 77 20.49 -3.59 1.74
N PHE A 78 19.45 -4.38 1.48
CA PHE A 78 19.52 -5.58 0.64
C PHE A 78 19.05 -5.32 -0.80
N GLY A 79 18.78 -4.05 -1.14
CA GLY A 79 18.13 -3.68 -2.38
C GLY A 79 16.65 -4.07 -2.40
N GLY A 80 16.02 -3.93 -3.57
CA GLY A 80 14.62 -4.33 -3.76
C GLY A 80 13.59 -3.25 -3.41
N ARG A 81 12.33 -3.58 -3.71
CA ARG A 81 11.17 -2.72 -3.45
C ARG A 81 10.50 -3.14 -2.14
N ARG A 82 10.06 -2.15 -1.37
CA ARG A 82 9.28 -2.35 -0.15
C ARG A 82 7.82 -2.07 -0.43
N ALA A 83 6.96 -3.01 -0.07
CA ALA A 83 5.51 -2.87 -0.08
C ALA A 83 5.03 -2.45 1.33
N ILE A 84 4.30 -1.34 1.40
CA ILE A 84 3.68 -0.87 2.65
C ILE A 84 2.17 -0.97 2.49
N VAL A 85 1.53 -1.76 3.35
CA VAL A 85 0.08 -1.96 3.36
C VAL A 85 -0.50 -1.24 4.57
N VAL A 86 -1.39 -0.28 4.32
CA VAL A 86 -2.14 0.41 5.37
C VAL A 86 -3.56 -0.16 5.42
N ARG A 87 -3.97 -0.68 6.58
CA ARG A 87 -5.31 -1.27 6.81
C ARG A 87 -6.17 -0.40 7.72
N ASP A 88 -7.46 -0.72 7.76
CA ASP A 88 -8.47 -0.10 8.64
C ASP A 88 -8.59 1.42 8.48
N VAL A 89 -8.47 1.87 7.23
CA VAL A 89 -8.49 3.28 6.80
C VAL A 89 -9.89 3.92 6.89
N GLY A 90 -10.94 3.14 7.15
CA GLY A 90 -12.33 3.57 7.11
C GLY A 90 -12.64 4.79 8.00
N GLY A 91 -13.11 5.87 7.38
CA GLY A 91 -13.69 7.04 8.06
C GLY A 91 -12.72 8.02 8.72
N ARG A 92 -11.39 7.87 8.53
CA ARG A 92 -10.41 8.74 9.19
C ARG A 92 -9.90 9.84 8.26
N THR A 93 -10.40 11.06 8.42
CA THR A 93 -9.96 12.26 7.67
C THR A 93 -8.45 12.49 7.76
N LEU A 94 -7.83 12.17 8.89
CA LEU A 94 -6.40 12.38 9.14
C LEU A 94 -5.47 11.61 8.19
N LEU A 95 -5.92 10.50 7.61
CA LEU A 95 -5.07 9.71 6.71
C LEU A 95 -4.82 10.41 5.38
N ALA A 96 -5.74 11.27 4.93
CA ALA A 96 -5.54 12.05 3.72
C ALA A 96 -4.35 13.01 3.87
N ASP A 97 -4.23 13.67 5.02
CA ASP A 97 -3.14 14.62 5.32
C ASP A 97 -1.79 13.91 5.42
N ILE A 98 -1.78 12.69 5.98
CA ILE A 98 -0.58 11.85 6.09
C ILE A 98 -0.10 11.38 4.71
N LEU A 99 -1.03 11.02 3.81
CA LEU A 99 -0.71 10.51 2.47
C LEU A 99 -0.38 11.61 1.46
N ALA A 100 -0.96 12.80 1.61
CA ALA A 100 -0.77 13.95 0.70
C ALA A 100 0.71 14.25 0.36
N PRO A 101 1.66 14.32 1.31
CA PRO A 101 3.07 14.58 0.98
C PRO A 101 3.70 13.45 0.15
N LEU A 102 3.35 12.18 0.40
CA LEU A 102 3.86 11.03 -0.35
C LEU A 102 3.32 11.00 -1.79
N LEU A 103 2.07 11.41 -1.99
CA LEU A 103 1.49 11.53 -3.33
C LEU A 103 2.14 12.65 -4.16
N ARG A 104 2.61 13.72 -3.50
CA ARG A 104 3.31 14.84 -4.16
C ARG A 104 4.74 14.49 -4.52
N LYS A 105 5.43 13.76 -3.65
CA LYS A 105 6.79 13.27 -3.85
C LYS A 105 6.82 11.77 -3.57
N PRO A 106 6.63 10.93 -4.60
CA PRO A 106 6.75 9.48 -4.43
C PRO A 106 8.22 9.12 -4.15
N PRO A 107 8.47 8.09 -3.31
CA PRO A 107 9.78 7.47 -3.17
C PRO A 107 10.22 6.72 -4.44
#